data_AF-A0A1F7IDE3-F1
#
_entry.id   AF-A0A1F7IDE3-F1
#
_cell.length_a   1.000
_cell.length_b   1.000
_cell.length_c   1.000
_cell.angle_alpha   90.00
_cell.angle_beta   90.00
_cell.angle_gamma   90.00
#
_symmetry.space_group_name_H-M   'P 1'
#
loop_
_entity.id
_entity.type
_entity.pdbx_description
1 polymer ?
#
loop_
_entity_poly.entity_id
_entity_poly.type
_entity_poly.pdbx_seq_one_letter_code
_entity_poly.pdbx_strand_id
1 'polypeptide(L)'
;MKHKRLKGFKQTFLTAGRVLFFILIFVYVLTNIFFSQNLSHLYFELVKEDRAAVVSFLNKLKKLPIFPEYLRVNKKIYGDALEKEVFAENVKRKQTIAEAELLLEKNPKSRDILYNLYLLYKEDGDDIKAGEYLRRAKEVDPAIQN
;
A
#
# COMPACT_ATOMS: atom_id res chain seq x y z
N MET A 1 3.82 -13.15 -68.37
CA MET A 1 3.99 -11.88 -67.62
C MET A 1 3.24 -11.82 -66.27
N LYS A 2 2.02 -12.38 -66.13
CA LYS A 2 1.23 -12.38 -64.87
C LYS A 2 1.91 -13.07 -63.66
N HIS A 3 2.70 -14.12 -63.89
CA HIS A 3 3.34 -14.91 -62.82
C HIS A 3 4.43 -14.17 -62.03
N LYS A 4 5.13 -13.20 -62.63
CA LYS A 4 6.15 -12.38 -61.95
C LYS A 4 5.53 -11.32 -61.03
N ARG A 5 4.36 -10.76 -61.39
CA ARG A 5 3.63 -9.76 -60.58
C ARG A 5 3.08 -10.34 -59.27
N LEU A 6 2.54 -11.56 -59.29
CA LEU A 6 2.04 -12.24 -58.08
C LEU A 6 3.16 -12.61 -57.09
N LYS A 7 4.35 -12.98 -57.58
CA LYS A 7 5.52 -13.24 -56.71
C LYS A 7 6.03 -11.96 -56.04
N GLY A 8 6.11 -10.85 -56.79
CA GLY A 8 6.50 -9.55 -56.24
C GLY A 8 5.55 -9.08 -55.13
N PHE A 9 4.23 -9.19 -55.34
CA PHE A 9 3.24 -8.80 -54.34
C PHE A 9 3.33 -9.63 -53.04
N LYS A 10 3.48 -10.95 -53.16
CA LYS A 10 3.70 -11.83 -51.99
C LYS A 10 5.00 -11.48 -51.25
N GLN A 11 6.05 -11.12 -51.97
CA GLN A 11 7.33 -10.76 -51.37
C GLN A 11 7.27 -9.41 -50.65
N THR A 12 6.60 -8.41 -51.20
CA THR A 12 6.35 -7.12 -50.51
C THR A 12 5.49 -7.30 -49.26
N PHE A 13 4.45 -8.14 -49.34
CA PHE A 13 3.58 -8.45 -48.19
C PHE A 13 4.33 -9.17 -47.07
N LEU A 14 5.19 -10.15 -47.41
CA LEU A 14 6.05 -10.83 -46.44
C LEU A 14 7.06 -9.87 -45.79
N THR A 15 7.66 -8.95 -46.56
CA THR A 15 8.57 -7.94 -46.01
C THR A 15 7.84 -6.96 -45.09
N ALA A 16 6.66 -6.49 -45.48
CA ALA A 16 5.83 -5.61 -44.64
C ALA A 16 5.41 -6.31 -43.33
N GLY A 17 5.03 -7.59 -43.38
CA GLY A 17 4.73 -8.38 -42.20
C GLY A 17 5.93 -8.53 -41.26
N ARG A 18 7.14 -8.73 -41.81
CA ARG A 18 8.38 -8.77 -41.01
C ARG A 18 8.67 -7.43 -40.34
N VAL A 19 8.53 -6.32 -41.07
CA VAL A 19 8.72 -4.97 -40.52
C VAL A 19 7.72 -4.70 -39.39
N LEU A 20 6.44 -5.03 -39.60
CA LEU A 20 5.41 -4.89 -38.58
C LEU A 20 5.72 -5.73 -37.33
N PHE A 21 6.19 -6.97 -37.51
CA PHE A 21 6.60 -7.83 -36.40
C PHE A 21 7.73 -7.22 -35.57
N PHE A 22 8.76 -6.66 -36.21
CA PHE A 22 9.84 -5.97 -35.50
C PHE A 22 9.36 -4.70 -34.79
N ILE A 23 8.43 -3.95 -35.39
CA ILE A 23 7.81 -2.79 -34.73
C ILE A 23 7.04 -3.23 -33.48
N LEU A 24 6.28 -4.32 -33.56
CA LEU A 24 5.53 -4.85 -32.41
C LEU A 24 6.46 -5.31 -31.28
N ILE A 25 7.55 -6.01 -31.60
CA ILE A 25 8.57 -6.38 -30.60
C ILE A 25 9.18 -5.12 -29.99
N PHE A 26 9.53 -4.13 -30.82
CA PHE A 26 10.12 -2.89 -30.34
C PHE A 26 9.20 -2.14 -29.38
N VAL A 27 7.92 -2.00 -29.73
CA VAL A 27 6.90 -1.40 -28.86
C VAL A 27 6.72 -2.20 -27.58
N TYR A 28 6.68 -3.53 -27.66
CA TYR A 28 6.59 -4.40 -26.49
C TYR A 28 7.77 -4.19 -25.53
N VAL A 29 9.00 -4.18 -26.05
CA VAL A 29 10.22 -3.96 -25.25
C VAL A 29 10.21 -2.57 -24.61
N LEU A 30 9.87 -1.52 -25.36
CA LEU A 30 9.77 -0.17 -24.82
C LEU A 30 8.72 -0.07 -23.70
N THR A 31 7.58 -0.72 -23.90
CA THR A 31 6.52 -0.78 -22.90
C THR A 31 7.00 -1.49 -21.64
N ASN A 32 7.69 -2.63 -21.79
CA ASN A 32 8.24 -3.38 -20.67
C ASN A 32 9.29 -2.56 -19.89
N ILE A 33 10.19 -1.87 -20.59
CA ILE A 33 11.17 -0.97 -19.98
C ILE A 33 10.45 0.13 -19.21
N PHE A 34 9.47 0.81 -19.82
CA PHE A 34 8.70 1.87 -19.17
C PHE A 34 8.02 1.39 -17.88
N PHE A 35 7.35 0.22 -17.91
CA PHE A 35 6.73 -0.34 -16.71
C PHE A 35 7.74 -0.77 -15.65
N SER A 36 8.92 -1.28 -16.04
CA SER A 36 9.97 -1.68 -15.11
C SER A 36 10.55 -0.52 -14.31
N GLN A 37 10.56 0.70 -14.89
CA GLN A 37 11.00 1.91 -14.19
C GLN A 37 10.00 2.36 -13.10
N ASN A 38 8.74 1.91 -13.17
CA ASN A 38 7.69 2.24 -12.20
C ASN A 38 7.54 1.18 -11.09
N LEU A 39 8.47 0.23 -10.97
CA LEU A 39 8.47 -0.70 -9.85
C LEU A 39 8.72 0.06 -8.53
N SER A 40 7.94 -0.26 -7.50
CA SER A 40 8.08 0.36 -6.19
C SER A 40 9.47 0.07 -5.59
N HIS A 41 10.09 1.08 -4.98
CA HIS A 41 11.36 0.92 -4.26
C HIS A 41 11.31 -0.24 -3.25
N LEU A 42 10.15 -0.44 -2.59
CA LEU A 42 9.91 -1.50 -1.63
C LEU A 42 10.17 -2.91 -2.20
N TYR A 43 9.95 -3.13 -3.50
CA TYR A 43 10.25 -4.42 -4.13
C TYR A 43 11.75 -4.72 -4.08
N PHE A 44 12.59 -3.73 -4.38
CA PHE A 44 14.04 -3.91 -4.36
C PHE A 44 14.59 -4.10 -2.94
N GLU A 45 14.00 -3.43 -1.95
CA GLU A 45 14.37 -3.63 -0.55
C GLU A 45 13.94 -5.01 -0.03
N LEU A 46 12.75 -5.49 -0.42
CA LEU A 46 12.29 -6.85 -0.11
C LEU A 46 13.21 -7.92 -0.72
N VAL A 47 13.68 -7.72 -1.97
CA VAL A 47 14.63 -8.62 -2.64
C VAL A 47 15.99 -8.62 -1.96
N LYS A 48 16.37 -7.52 -1.31
CA LYS A 48 17.62 -7.40 -0.52
C LYS A 48 17.50 -7.96 0.90
N GLU A 49 16.38 -8.59 1.24
CA GLU A 49 16.09 -9.09 2.59
C GLU A 49 16.16 -8.00 3.66
N ASP A 50 15.81 -6.75 3.31
CA ASP A 50 15.74 -5.68 4.29
C ASP A 50 14.54 -5.91 5.22
N ARG A 51 14.85 -6.19 6.49
CA ARG A 51 13.87 -6.38 7.56
C ARG A 51 12.90 -5.21 7.67
N ALA A 52 13.35 -3.96 7.52
CA ALA A 52 12.48 -2.79 7.62
C ALA A 52 11.45 -2.76 6.49
N ALA A 53 11.85 -3.12 5.28
CA ALA A 53 10.96 -3.25 4.14
C ALA A 53 9.94 -4.38 4.32
N VAL A 54 10.36 -5.52 4.89
CA VAL A 54 9.45 -6.63 5.24
C VAL A 54 8.43 -6.19 6.29
N VAL A 55 8.85 -5.46 7.33
CA VAL A 55 7.93 -4.88 8.33
C VAL A 55 6.92 -3.95 7.67
N SER A 56 7.37 -3.04 6.80
CA SER A 56 6.52 -2.10 6.05
C SER A 56 5.51 -2.83 5.15
N PHE A 57 5.97 -3.85 4.42
CA PHE A 57 5.14 -4.70 3.58
C PHE A 57 4.07 -5.45 4.40
N LEU A 58 4.48 -6.12 5.47
CA LEU A 58 3.56 -6.85 6.35
C LEU A 58 2.56 -5.91 7.03
N ASN A 59 2.97 -4.69 7.38
CA ASN A 59 2.07 -3.68 7.95
C ASN A 59 0.92 -3.35 6.98
N LYS A 60 1.22 -3.16 5.68
CA LYS A 60 0.20 -2.94 4.64
C LYS A 60 -0.72 -4.14 4.43
N LEU A 61 -0.21 -5.35 4.63
CA LEU A 61 -1.00 -6.58 4.46
C LEU A 61 -1.92 -6.88 5.64
N LYS A 62 -1.75 -6.30 6.84
CA LYS A 62 -2.46 -6.66 8.09
C LYS A 62 -3.97 -6.85 7.94
N LYS A 63 -4.62 -6.06 7.08
CA LYS A 63 -6.09 -6.08 6.88
C LYS A 63 -6.55 -7.16 5.88
N LEU A 64 -5.62 -7.86 5.23
CA LEU A 64 -5.90 -8.83 4.18
C LEU A 64 -5.87 -10.27 4.73
N PRO A 65 -6.73 -11.17 4.21
CA PRO A 65 -6.78 -12.57 4.65
C PRO A 65 -5.46 -13.35 4.49
N ILE A 66 -4.60 -12.90 3.58
CA ILE A 66 -3.30 -13.52 3.29
C ILE A 66 -2.23 -13.21 4.35
N PHE A 67 -2.43 -12.19 5.19
CA PHE A 67 -1.42 -11.72 6.15
C PHE A 67 -0.84 -12.81 7.06
N PRO A 68 -1.63 -13.72 7.68
CA PRO A 68 -1.10 -14.74 8.57
C PRO A 68 -0.06 -15.64 7.88
N GLU A 69 -0.29 -15.95 6.61
CA GLU A 69 0.63 -16.78 5.83
C GLU A 69 1.94 -16.05 5.52
N TYR A 70 1.87 -14.79 5.08
CA TYR A 70 3.06 -13.98 4.83
C TYR A 70 3.85 -13.72 6.12
N LEU A 71 3.19 -13.45 7.24
CA LEU A 71 3.84 -13.31 8.53
C LEU A 71 4.58 -14.60 8.91
N ARG A 72 3.91 -15.76 8.80
CA ARG A 72 4.50 -17.07 9.13
C ARG A 72 5.74 -17.37 8.29
N VAL A 73 5.71 -17.09 6.99
CA VAL A 73 6.87 -17.31 6.10
C VAL A 73 8.03 -16.40 6.49
N ASN A 74 7.77 -15.10 6.70
CA ASN A 74 8.82 -14.14 7.04
C ASN A 74 9.38 -14.35 8.45
N LYS A 75 8.58 -14.83 9.41
CA LYS A 75 9.07 -15.21 10.75
C LYS A 75 10.12 -16.33 10.71
N LYS A 76 10.09 -17.22 9.71
CA LYS A 76 11.14 -18.24 9.55
C LYS A 76 12.48 -17.64 9.15
N ILE A 77 12.49 -16.47 8.51
CA ILE A 77 13.68 -15.78 8.02
C ILE A 77 14.20 -14.81 9.10
N TYR A 78 13.32 -13.98 9.68
CA TYR A 78 13.69 -12.88 10.57
C TYR A 78 13.46 -13.16 12.06
N GLY A 79 12.89 -14.32 12.40
CA GLY A 79 12.59 -14.73 13.77
C GLY A 79 11.32 -14.11 14.37
N ASP A 80 11.04 -14.47 15.62
CA ASP A 80 9.81 -14.05 16.32
C ASP A 80 9.74 -12.56 16.65
N ALA A 81 10.88 -11.86 16.69
CA ALA A 81 10.92 -10.42 16.92
C ALA A 81 10.25 -9.62 15.78
N LEU A 82 10.17 -10.19 14.57
CA LEU A 82 9.51 -9.56 13.43
C LEU A 82 8.04 -9.25 13.73
N GLU A 83 7.33 -10.18 14.37
CA GLU A 83 5.92 -10.01 14.70
C GLU A 83 5.72 -8.81 15.64
N LYS A 84 6.59 -8.66 16.64
CA LYS A 84 6.56 -7.51 17.55
C LYS A 84 6.75 -6.20 16.79
N GLU A 85 7.67 -6.14 15.84
CA GLU A 85 7.90 -4.95 15.01
C GLU A 85 6.71 -4.64 14.11
N VAL A 86 6.13 -5.64 13.47
CA VAL A 86 4.92 -5.48 12.64
C VAL A 86 3.78 -4.91 13.47
N PHE A 87 3.58 -5.36 14.72
CA PHE A 87 2.50 -4.90 15.58
C PHE A 87 2.86 -3.71 16.49
N ALA A 88 4.11 -3.25 16.51
CA ALA A 88 4.59 -2.22 17.44
C ALA A 88 3.78 -0.92 17.34
N GLU A 89 3.46 -0.50 16.11
CA GLU A 89 2.67 0.71 15.87
C GLU A 89 1.24 0.58 16.42
N ASN A 90 0.61 -0.60 16.25
CA ASN A 90 -0.74 -0.85 16.78
C ASN A 90 -0.74 -0.85 18.31
N VAL A 91 0.29 -1.45 18.93
CA VAL A 91 0.46 -1.46 20.38
C VAL A 91 0.65 -0.03 20.90
N LYS A 92 1.53 0.74 20.27
CA LYS A 92 1.79 2.14 20.62
C LYS A 92 0.52 2.98 20.49
N ARG A 93 -0.24 2.84 19.41
CA ARG A 93 -1.51 3.55 19.20
C ARG A 93 -2.51 3.23 20.31
N LYS A 94 -2.66 1.97 20.70
CA LYS A 94 -3.54 1.58 21.82
C LYS A 94 -3.11 2.18 23.15
N GLN A 95 -1.80 2.26 23.41
CA GLN A 95 -1.28 2.94 24.60
C GLN A 95 -1.59 4.44 24.57
N THR A 96 -1.35 5.11 23.44
CA THR A 96 -1.67 6.53 23.27
C THR A 96 -3.15 6.82 23.42
N ILE A 97 -4.02 5.94 22.89
CA ILE A 97 -5.48 6.02 23.10
C ILE A 97 -5.80 5.96 24.59
N ALA A 98 -5.27 4.98 25.33
CA ALA A 98 -5.53 4.84 26.75
C ALA A 98 -5.05 6.06 27.56
N GLU A 99 -3.88 6.59 27.24
CA GLU A 99 -3.35 7.82 27.86
C GLU A 99 -4.25 9.03 27.56
N ALA A 100 -4.71 9.18 26.33
CA ALA A 100 -5.60 10.26 25.93
C ALA A 100 -6.98 10.14 26.59
N GLU A 101 -7.53 8.92 26.75
CA GLU A 101 -8.76 8.68 27.50
C GLU A 101 -8.62 9.09 28.98
N LEU A 102 -7.50 8.73 29.63
CA LEU A 102 -7.20 9.17 31.01
C LEU A 102 -7.06 10.70 31.14
N LEU A 103 -6.48 11.37 30.14
CA LEU A 103 -6.40 12.83 30.11
C LEU A 103 -7.78 13.48 29.92
N LEU A 104 -8.65 12.82 29.14
CA LEU A 104 -10.01 13.27 28.92
C LEU A 104 -10.87 13.16 30.18
N GLU A 105 -10.67 12.13 31.01
CA GLU A 105 -11.36 12.01 32.30
C GLU A 105 -11.12 13.24 33.19
N LYS A 106 -9.90 13.77 33.16
CA LYS A 106 -9.52 14.99 33.91
C LYS A 106 -10.02 16.26 33.23
N ASN A 107 -10.19 16.25 31.91
CA ASN A 107 -10.59 17.41 31.11
C ASN A 107 -11.69 17.04 30.10
N PRO A 108 -12.94 16.75 30.53
CA PRO A 108 -13.95 16.10 29.67
C PRO A 108 -14.40 16.91 28.45
N LYS A 109 -14.17 18.23 28.47
CA LYS A 109 -14.50 19.17 27.39
C LYS A 109 -13.26 19.66 26.63
N SER A 110 -12.13 18.99 26.76
CA SER A 110 -10.94 19.36 25.99
C SER A 110 -11.14 19.01 24.53
N ARG A 111 -11.31 20.05 23.69
CA ARG A 111 -11.48 19.90 22.24
C ARG A 111 -10.34 19.11 21.61
N ASP A 112 -9.10 19.42 21.99
CA ASP A 112 -7.91 18.82 21.39
C ASP A 112 -7.80 17.34 21.74
N ILE A 113 -8.11 16.96 22.99
CA ILE A 113 -8.08 15.55 23.41
C ILE A 113 -9.18 14.76 22.67
N LEU A 114 -10.39 15.33 22.59
CA LEU A 114 -11.50 14.71 21.86
C LEU A 114 -11.17 14.53 20.36
N TYR A 115 -10.59 15.54 19.72
CA TYR A 115 -10.21 15.45 18.31
C TYR A 115 -9.06 14.47 18.08
N ASN A 116 -8.05 14.44 18.97
CA ASN A 116 -6.96 13.47 18.90
C ASN A 116 -7.47 12.02 19.05
N LEU A 117 -8.41 11.78 19.98
CA LEU A 117 -9.05 10.47 20.12
C LEU A 117 -9.82 10.07 18.86
N TYR A 118 -10.53 11.02 18.22
CA TYR A 118 -11.15 10.77 16.92
C TYR A 118 -10.13 10.29 15.88
N LEU A 119 -9.00 10.99 15.72
CA LEU A 119 -7.97 10.61 14.75
C LEU A 119 -7.38 9.23 15.06
N LEU A 120 -7.05 8.96 16.33
CA LEU A 120 -6.47 7.69 16.76
C LEU A 120 -7.42 6.52 16.53
N TYR A 121 -8.71 6.66 16.84
CA TYR A 121 -9.69 5.61 16.60
C TYR A 121 -10.00 5.40 15.11
N LYS A 122 -9.99 6.48 14.31
CA LYS A 122 -10.11 6.39 12.86
C LYS A 122 -8.94 5.62 12.24
N GLU A 123 -7.72 5.87 12.71
CA GLU A 123 -6.53 5.11 12.28
C GLU A 123 -6.57 3.65 12.72
N ASP A 124 -7.11 3.36 13.92
CA ASP A 124 -7.28 1.99 14.42
C ASP A 124 -8.40 1.22 13.68
N GLY A 125 -9.27 1.94 12.95
CA GLY A 125 -10.40 1.38 12.22
C GLY A 125 -11.66 1.17 13.05
N ASP A 126 -11.72 1.76 14.26
CA ASP A 126 -12.93 1.79 15.08
C ASP A 126 -13.73 3.06 14.75
N ASP A 127 -14.45 2.99 13.63
CA ASP A 127 -15.25 4.12 13.13
C ASP A 127 -16.36 4.53 14.11
N ILE A 128 -16.82 3.60 14.96
CA ILE A 128 -17.86 3.85 15.96
C ILE A 128 -17.33 4.80 17.02
N LYS A 129 -16.22 4.42 17.69
CA LYS A 129 -15.59 5.29 18.69
C LYS A 129 -15.07 6.59 18.07
N ALA A 130 -14.48 6.52 16.87
CA ALA A 130 -14.02 7.69 16.16
C ALA A 130 -15.17 8.71 15.96
N GLY A 131 -16.33 8.23 15.48
CA GLY A 131 -17.52 9.07 15.30
C GLY A 131 -18.04 9.68 16.61
N GLU A 132 -18.02 8.91 17.71
CA GLU A 132 -18.42 9.41 19.02
C GLU A 132 -17.54 10.57 19.49
N TYR A 133 -16.22 10.40 19.43
CA TYR A 133 -15.27 11.42 19.86
C TYR A 133 -15.31 12.67 18.98
N LEU A 134 -15.50 12.51 17.67
CA LEU A 134 -15.68 13.63 16.75
C LEU A 134 -16.94 14.45 17.06
N ARG A 135 -18.06 13.77 17.35
CA ARG A 135 -19.30 14.44 17.75
C ARG A 135 -19.07 15.27 19.01
N ARG A 136 -18.45 14.69 20.04
CA ARG A 136 -18.11 15.38 21.28
C ARG A 136 -17.17 16.56 21.06
N ALA A 137 -16.19 16.42 20.16
CA ALA A 137 -15.29 17.51 19.80
C ALA A 137 -16.04 18.69 19.18
N LYS A 138 -17.00 18.42 18.29
CA LYS A 138 -17.85 19.44 17.64
C LYS A 138 -18.84 20.11 18.58
N GLU A 139 -19.29 19.41 19.63
CA GLU A 139 -20.11 20.01 20.69
C GLU A 139 -19.33 21.08 21.48
N VAL A 140 -18.01 20.92 21.58
CA VAL A 140 -17.12 21.90 22.21
C VAL A 140 -16.73 23.02 21.23
N ASP A 141 -16.39 22.66 19.98
CA ASP A 141 -15.96 23.59 18.94
C ASP A 141 -16.58 23.21 17.58
N PRO A 142 -17.69 23.87 17.19
CA PRO A 142 -18.37 23.60 15.93
C PRO A 142 -17.54 23.92 14.67
N ALA A 143 -16.41 24.63 14.80
CA ALA A 143 -15.57 24.98 13.66
C ALA A 143 -14.71 23.81 13.15
N ILE A 144 -14.66 22.68 13.88
CA ILE A 144 -13.93 21.48 13.47
C ILE A 144 -14.51 20.92 12.15
N GLN A 145 -13.67 20.86 11.12
CA GLN A 145 -13.98 20.26 9.81
C GLN A 145 -13.45 18.82 9.72
N ASN A 146 -14.07 18.01 8.85
CA ASN A 146 -13.78 16.57 8.68
C ASN A 146 -12.86 16.31 7.49
#